data_AF-A0A2B4T1W6-F1
#
_entry.id   AF-A0A2B4T1W6-F1
#
_cell.length_a   1.000
_cell.length_b   1.000
_cell.length_c   1.000
_cell.angle_alpha   90.00
_cell.angle_beta   90.00
_cell.angle_gamma   90.00
#
_symmetry.space_group_name_H-M   'P 1'
#
loop_
_entity.id
_entity.type
_entity.pdbx_description
1 polymer ?
#
loop_
_entity_poly.entity_id
_entity_poly.type
_entity_poly.pdbx_seq_one_letter_code
_entity_poly.pdbx_strand_id
1 'polypeptide(L)'
;MAEKDKYVLEEQVKEIRRKLSIAKAELDRVKKNGKITRKGGRNRKLSLQECKLISVEELVNLMEKEKSRLRKLKRAYAREKKTEEARKINKMFQQDPRRVYSSLREMASEQANKERPKYEGRRETESGGGVFENIEQAVFAASREKLRRVMFAVRGAMKDIGLEWNERKCPVAQVKRGTLEPEEPVSVGDSEREVTESLDERSHYKFLGIMESTKPDDNLIL
;
A
#
# COMPACT_ATOMS: atom_id res chain seq x y z
N MET A 1 -17.40 -4.76 -20.99
CA MET A 1 -18.11 -3.62 -20.41
C MET A 1 -18.57 -2.83 -21.60
N ALA A 2 -19.72 -2.15 -21.52
CA ALA A 2 -19.98 -1.15 -22.54
C ALA A 2 -18.87 -0.09 -22.47
N GLU A 3 -18.47 0.45 -23.61
CA GLU A 3 -17.42 1.49 -23.69
C GLU A 3 -17.78 2.71 -22.82
N LYS A 4 -19.08 2.96 -22.66
CA LYS A 4 -19.66 3.96 -21.75
C LYS A 4 -19.36 3.68 -20.27
N ASP A 5 -19.42 2.42 -19.83
CA ASP A 5 -19.15 2.05 -18.44
C ASP A 5 -17.68 2.25 -18.10
N LYS A 6 -16.78 1.94 -19.05
CA LYS A 6 -15.34 2.17 -18.92
C LYS A 6 -15.04 3.67 -18.74
N TYR A 7 -15.66 4.54 -19.52
CA TYR A 7 -15.49 6.00 -19.40
C TYR A 7 -15.95 6.52 -18.02
N VAL A 8 -17.12 6.07 -17.55
CA VAL A 8 -17.63 6.46 -16.22
C VAL A 8 -16.67 6.02 -15.10
N LEU A 9 -16.15 4.80 -15.18
CA LEU A 9 -15.15 4.28 -14.24
C LEU A 9 -13.85 5.09 -14.26
N GLU A 10 -13.36 5.48 -15.44
CA GLU A 10 -12.17 6.31 -15.58
C GLU A 10 -12.36 7.69 -14.94
N GLU A 11 -13.51 8.34 -15.15
CA GLU A 11 -13.81 9.63 -14.52
C GLU A 11 -13.92 9.51 -12.99
N GLN A 12 -14.57 8.46 -12.47
CA GLN A 12 -14.61 8.20 -11.03
C GLN A 12 -13.20 8.02 -10.44
N VAL A 13 -12.32 7.29 -11.14
CA VAL A 13 -10.93 7.10 -10.70
C VAL A 13 -10.16 8.42 -10.72
N LYS A 14 -10.32 9.25 -11.76
CA LYS A 14 -9.69 10.58 -11.83
C LYS A 14 -10.15 11.48 -10.70
N GLU A 15 -11.44 11.47 -10.37
CA GLU A 15 -12.00 12.26 -9.27
C GLU A 15 -11.38 11.83 -7.92
N ILE A 16 -11.33 10.53 -7.64
CA ILE A 16 -10.74 10.01 -6.40
C ILE A 16 -9.25 10.36 -6.31
N ARG A 17 -8.49 10.23 -7.41
CA ARG A 17 -7.07 10.62 -7.45
C ARG A 17 -6.89 12.12 -7.21
N ARG A 18 -7.78 12.97 -7.75
CA ARG A 18 -7.78 14.40 -7.52
C ARG A 18 -8.01 14.72 -6.04
N LYS A 19 -8.99 14.09 -5.39
CA LYS A 19 -9.27 14.26 -3.95
C LYS A 19 -8.08 13.83 -3.10
N LEU A 20 -7.46 12.70 -3.40
CA LEU A 20 -6.25 12.23 -2.73
C LEU A 20 -5.08 13.21 -2.86
N SER A 21 -4.86 13.75 -4.05
CA SER A 21 -3.81 14.74 -4.32
C SER A 21 -4.03 16.04 -3.53
N ILE A 22 -5.27 16.53 -3.50
CA ILE A 22 -5.64 17.70 -2.71
C ILE A 22 -5.39 17.45 -1.22
N ALA A 23 -5.91 16.35 -0.67
CA ALA A 23 -5.79 16.03 0.75
C ALA A 23 -4.33 15.85 1.16
N LYS A 24 -3.50 15.23 0.32
CA LYS A 24 -2.06 15.09 0.57
C LYS A 24 -1.34 16.43 0.61
N ALA A 25 -1.63 17.32 -0.34
CA ALA A 25 -1.03 18.66 -0.36
C ALA A 25 -1.44 19.49 0.88
N GLU A 26 -2.70 19.36 1.32
CA GLU A 26 -3.20 20.01 2.53
C GLU A 26 -2.51 19.44 3.79
N LEU A 27 -2.33 18.12 3.85
CA LEU A 27 -1.62 17.44 4.95
C LEU A 27 -0.17 17.90 5.05
N ASP A 28 0.54 17.96 3.93
CA ASP A 28 1.94 18.41 3.88
C ASP A 28 2.06 19.88 4.28
N ARG A 29 1.08 20.73 3.91
CA ARG A 29 1.03 22.14 4.36
C ARG A 29 0.82 22.24 5.87
N VAL A 30 -0.17 21.53 6.41
CA VAL A 30 -0.50 21.57 7.85
C VAL A 30 0.69 21.09 8.67
N LYS A 31 1.38 20.02 8.25
CA LYS A 31 2.60 19.54 8.92
C LYS A 31 3.76 20.54 8.91
N LYS A 32 3.88 21.35 7.87
CA LYS A 32 4.95 22.34 7.70
C LYS A 32 4.58 23.76 8.14
N ASN A 33 3.38 23.96 8.70
CA ASN A 33 2.82 25.29 9.00
C ASN A 33 2.90 26.28 7.81
N GLY A 34 2.72 25.75 6.59
CA GLY A 34 2.88 26.54 5.36
C GLY A 34 1.74 27.53 5.12
N LYS A 35 2.06 28.69 4.52
CA LYS A 35 1.04 29.69 4.12
C LYS A 35 0.08 29.12 3.08
N ILE A 36 -1.19 29.51 3.15
CA ILE A 36 -2.22 29.09 2.19
C ILE A 36 -2.02 29.83 0.87
N THR A 37 -1.81 29.09 -0.22
CA THR A 37 -1.77 29.65 -1.58
C THR A 37 -3.18 29.89 -2.12
N ARG A 38 -3.33 30.71 -3.17
CA ARG A 38 -4.63 30.96 -3.84
C ARG A 38 -5.29 29.66 -4.33
N LYS A 39 -4.49 28.72 -4.83
CA LYS A 39 -4.93 27.36 -5.21
C LYS A 39 -5.30 26.53 -3.98
N GLY A 40 -4.49 26.60 -2.92
CA GLY A 40 -4.76 25.98 -1.63
C GLY A 40 -6.10 26.43 -1.04
N GLY A 41 -6.46 27.72 -1.12
CA GLY A 41 -7.75 28.22 -0.64
C GLY A 41 -8.97 27.61 -1.34
N ARG A 42 -8.90 27.39 -2.66
CA ARG A 42 -9.96 26.71 -3.43
C ARG A 42 -10.05 25.23 -3.09
N ASN A 43 -8.90 24.57 -2.99
CA ASN A 43 -8.79 23.17 -2.61
C ASN A 43 -9.28 22.93 -1.17
N ARG A 44 -8.97 23.85 -0.26
CA ARG A 44 -9.41 23.84 1.13
C ARG A 44 -10.94 23.88 1.24
N LYS A 45 -11.63 24.66 0.40
CA LYS A 45 -13.09 24.67 0.35
C LYS A 45 -13.66 23.32 -0.07
N LEU A 46 -13.05 22.66 -1.05
CA LEU A 46 -13.45 21.31 -1.49
C LEU A 46 -13.23 20.29 -0.36
N SER A 47 -12.08 20.34 0.32
CA SER A 47 -11.82 19.46 1.47
C SER A 47 -12.71 19.76 2.66
N LEU A 48 -13.13 21.02 2.89
CA LEU A 48 -14.06 21.39 3.96
C LEU A 48 -15.50 20.93 3.72
N GLN A 49 -15.91 20.77 2.45
CA GLN A 49 -17.20 20.16 2.14
C GLN A 49 -17.23 18.68 2.56
N GLU A 50 -16.10 17.99 2.49
CA GLU A 50 -15.99 16.58 2.86
C GLU A 50 -15.55 16.36 4.33
N CYS A 51 -14.70 17.23 4.86
CA CYS A 51 -14.22 17.24 6.24
C CYS A 51 -14.79 18.43 7.01
N LYS A 52 -15.51 18.17 8.12
CA LYS A 52 -16.06 19.24 8.99
C LYS A 52 -14.98 20.18 9.53
N LEU A 53 -13.78 19.67 9.76
CA LEU A 53 -12.62 20.41 10.24
C LEU A 53 -11.36 19.93 9.50
N ILE A 54 -10.41 20.85 9.26
CA ILE A 54 -9.11 20.51 8.68
C ILE A 54 -8.13 20.28 9.81
N SER A 55 -8.19 19.07 10.37
CA SER A 55 -7.17 18.50 11.24
C SER A 55 -6.28 17.54 10.45
N VAL A 56 -5.08 17.27 10.95
CA VAL A 56 -4.18 16.23 10.43
C VAL A 56 -4.92 14.88 10.40
N GLU A 57 -5.64 14.55 11.47
CA GLU A 57 -6.39 13.31 11.62
C GLU A 57 -7.49 13.19 10.55
N GLU A 58 -8.25 14.26 10.35
CA GLU A 58 -9.36 14.28 9.38
C GLU A 58 -8.89 14.20 7.94
N LEU A 59 -7.75 14.81 7.62
CA LEU A 59 -7.12 14.67 6.30
C LEU A 59 -6.64 13.23 6.07
N VAL A 60 -6.03 12.59 7.07
CA VAL A 60 -5.60 11.19 6.98
C VAL A 60 -6.82 10.25 6.84
N ASN A 61 -7.87 10.49 7.61
CA ASN A 61 -9.12 9.74 7.54
C ASN A 61 -9.80 9.87 6.17
N LEU A 62 -9.84 11.06 5.59
CA LEU A 62 -10.35 11.28 4.23
C LEU A 62 -9.48 10.53 3.21
N MET A 63 -8.16 10.64 3.30
CA MET A 63 -7.26 9.91 2.41
C MET A 63 -7.50 8.40 2.48
N GLU A 64 -7.66 7.84 3.68
CA GLU A 64 -7.88 6.40 3.83
C GLU A 64 -9.25 5.96 3.30
N LYS A 65 -10.29 6.78 3.48
CA LYS A 65 -11.62 6.57 2.87
C LYS A 65 -11.54 6.56 1.34
N GLU A 66 -10.89 7.54 0.74
CA GLU A 66 -10.74 7.66 -0.71
C GLU A 66 -9.85 6.54 -1.30
N LYS A 67 -8.75 6.17 -0.62
CA LYS A 67 -7.95 4.99 -0.98
C LYS A 67 -8.78 3.71 -0.90
N SER A 68 -9.64 3.56 0.11
CA SER A 68 -10.54 2.41 0.25
C SER A 68 -11.57 2.34 -0.88
N ARG A 69 -12.19 3.47 -1.24
CA ARG A 69 -13.09 3.59 -2.40
C ARG A 69 -12.40 3.15 -3.69
N LEU A 70 -11.18 3.66 -3.93
CA LEU A 70 -10.38 3.30 -5.10
C LEU A 70 -10.08 1.79 -5.15
N ARG A 71 -9.73 1.18 -4.01
CA ARG A 71 -9.50 -0.27 -3.91
C ARG A 71 -10.77 -1.09 -4.17
N LYS A 72 -11.94 -0.63 -3.71
CA LYS A 72 -13.23 -1.29 -3.97
C LYS A 72 -13.59 -1.22 -5.46
N LEU A 73 -13.45 -0.06 -6.09
CA LEU A 73 -13.67 0.11 -7.53
C LEU A 73 -12.76 -0.79 -8.35
N LYS A 74 -11.46 -0.83 -8.03
CA LYS A 74 -10.50 -1.72 -8.70
C LYS A 74 -10.92 -3.19 -8.61
N ARG A 75 -11.35 -3.63 -7.42
CA ARG A 75 -11.81 -5.02 -7.20
C ARG A 75 -13.09 -5.33 -7.96
N ALA A 76 -14.05 -4.40 -7.99
CA ALA A 76 -15.29 -4.55 -8.73
C ALA A 76 -15.01 -4.68 -10.23
N TYR A 77 -14.22 -3.76 -10.79
CA TYR A 77 -13.78 -3.79 -12.18
C TYR A 77 -13.09 -5.11 -12.55
N ALA A 78 -12.15 -5.58 -11.71
CA ALA A 78 -11.45 -6.84 -11.95
C ALA A 78 -12.39 -8.06 -11.91
N ARG A 79 -13.41 -8.05 -11.06
CA ARG A 79 -14.43 -9.12 -11.02
C ARG A 79 -15.29 -9.07 -12.27
N GLU A 80 -15.77 -7.89 -12.65
CA GLU A 80 -16.61 -7.69 -13.82
C GLU A 80 -15.90 -8.13 -15.10
N LYS A 81 -14.65 -7.70 -15.29
CA LYS A 81 -13.80 -8.13 -16.41
C LYS A 81 -13.73 -9.67 -16.52
N LYS A 82 -13.49 -10.36 -15.41
CA LYS A 82 -13.50 -11.85 -15.37
C LYS A 82 -14.86 -12.44 -15.73
N THR A 83 -15.96 -11.88 -15.22
CA THR A 83 -17.29 -12.38 -15.55
C THR A 83 -17.63 -12.17 -17.02
N GLU A 84 -17.17 -11.09 -17.63
CA GLU A 84 -17.38 -10.82 -19.04
C GLU A 84 -16.55 -11.72 -19.94
N GLU A 85 -15.28 -11.96 -19.59
CA GLU A 85 -14.44 -12.97 -20.24
C GLU A 85 -15.11 -14.35 -20.20
N ALA A 86 -15.63 -14.77 -19.04
CA ALA A 86 -16.38 -16.02 -18.89
C ALA A 86 -17.65 -16.04 -19.75
N ARG A 87 -18.42 -14.94 -19.78
CA ARG A 87 -19.61 -14.82 -20.65
C ARG A 87 -19.25 -14.90 -22.13
N LYS A 88 -18.15 -14.27 -22.57
CA LYS A 88 -17.67 -14.35 -23.95
C LYS A 88 -17.32 -15.80 -24.31
N ILE A 89 -16.57 -16.50 -23.46
CA ILE A 89 -16.21 -17.90 -23.67
C ILE A 89 -17.46 -18.78 -23.71
N ASN A 90 -18.38 -18.63 -22.77
CA ASN A 90 -19.63 -19.38 -22.74
C ASN A 90 -20.48 -19.14 -23.99
N LYS A 91 -20.54 -17.88 -24.47
CA LYS A 91 -21.23 -17.53 -25.72
C LYS A 91 -20.55 -18.19 -26.93
N MET A 92 -19.22 -18.18 -27.01
CA MET A 92 -18.48 -18.88 -28.07
C MET A 92 -18.72 -20.38 -28.03
N PHE A 93 -18.76 -20.98 -26.84
CA PHE A 93 -19.02 -22.41 -26.67
C PHE A 93 -20.44 -22.80 -27.13
N GLN A 94 -21.45 -21.97 -26.83
CA GLN A 94 -22.82 -22.20 -27.32
C GLN A 94 -22.94 -22.09 -28.84
N GLN A 95 -22.16 -21.19 -29.47
CA GLN A 95 -22.22 -20.95 -30.91
C GLN A 95 -21.41 -21.98 -31.72
N ASP A 96 -20.18 -22.25 -31.31
CA ASP A 96 -19.29 -23.21 -31.96
C ASP A 96 -18.33 -23.84 -30.94
N PRO A 97 -18.69 -25.02 -30.40
CA PRO A 97 -17.82 -25.76 -29.49
C PRO A 97 -16.47 -26.13 -30.11
N ARG A 98 -16.43 -26.42 -31.42
CA ARG A 98 -15.19 -26.88 -32.09
C ARG A 98 -14.13 -25.81 -32.04
N ARG A 99 -14.51 -24.54 -32.25
CA ARG A 99 -13.59 -23.41 -32.16
C ARG A 99 -12.96 -23.25 -30.77
N VAL A 100 -13.71 -23.52 -29.71
CA VAL A 100 -13.19 -23.49 -28.32
C VAL A 100 -12.21 -24.64 -28.09
N TYR A 101 -12.52 -25.85 -28.58
CA TYR A 101 -11.60 -26.97 -28.46
C TYR A 101 -10.33 -26.82 -29.31
N SER A 102 -10.42 -26.20 -30.49
CA SER A 102 -9.25 -25.88 -31.32
C SER A 102 -8.30 -24.92 -30.61
N SER A 103 -8.82 -23.85 -29.97
CA SER A 103 -7.96 -22.94 -29.22
C SER A 103 -7.36 -23.57 -27.97
N LEU A 104 -8.10 -24.45 -27.27
CA LEU A 104 -7.55 -25.24 -26.17
C LEU A 104 -6.44 -26.18 -26.61
N ARG A 105 -6.60 -26.82 -27.78
CA ARG A 105 -5.59 -27.70 -28.38
C ARG A 105 -4.32 -26.95 -28.78
N GLU A 106 -4.48 -25.75 -29.33
CA GLU A 106 -3.36 -24.85 -29.66
C GLU A 106 -2.56 -24.49 -28.40
N MET A 107 -3.21 -24.04 -27.32
CA MET A 107 -2.54 -23.75 -26.04
C MET A 107 -1.82 -24.97 -25.45
N ALA A 108 -2.41 -26.17 -25.59
CA ALA A 108 -1.75 -27.40 -25.15
C ALA A 108 -0.51 -27.72 -25.98
N SER A 109 -0.53 -27.46 -27.30
CA SER A 109 0.61 -27.66 -28.18
C SER A 109 1.76 -26.69 -27.91
N GLU A 110 1.47 -25.42 -27.60
CA GLU A 110 2.46 -24.42 -27.21
C GLU A 110 3.22 -24.79 -25.93
N GLN A 111 2.59 -25.60 -25.07
CA GLN A 111 3.15 -26.04 -23.79
C GLN A 111 3.59 -27.50 -23.79
N ALA A 112 3.63 -28.18 -24.95
CA ALA A 112 3.96 -29.59 -25.05
C ALA A 112 5.34 -29.95 -24.45
N ASN A 113 6.28 -29.01 -24.49
CA ASN A 113 7.64 -29.19 -23.98
C ASN A 113 7.78 -28.88 -22.48
N LYS A 114 6.73 -28.36 -21.82
CA LYS A 114 6.76 -28.06 -20.38
C LYS A 114 6.36 -29.30 -19.60
N GLU A 115 7.23 -29.78 -18.71
CA GLU A 115 6.95 -30.93 -17.81
C GLU A 115 5.68 -30.74 -16.95
N ARG A 116 5.34 -29.48 -16.66
CA ARG A 116 4.07 -29.08 -16.03
C ARG A 116 3.39 -27.97 -16.83
N PRO A 117 2.51 -28.32 -17.79
CA PRO A 117 1.72 -27.34 -18.53
C PRO A 117 0.82 -26.57 -17.56
N LYS A 118 0.70 -25.26 -17.76
CA LYS A 118 -0.10 -24.38 -16.93
C LYS A 118 -1.05 -23.60 -17.82
N TYR A 119 -2.35 -23.62 -17.51
CA TYR A 119 -3.31 -22.79 -18.23
C TYR A 119 -2.93 -21.31 -18.08
N GLU A 120 -2.43 -20.74 -19.17
CA GLU A 120 -2.18 -19.31 -19.29
C GLU A 120 -3.31 -18.74 -20.12
N GLY A 121 -4.22 -18.00 -19.49
CA GLY A 121 -5.23 -17.26 -20.24
C GLY A 121 -4.53 -16.32 -21.23
N ARG A 122 -4.97 -16.33 -22.49
CA ARG A 122 -4.45 -15.46 -23.55
C ARG A 122 -4.39 -14.03 -23.02
N ARG A 123 -3.19 -13.50 -22.82
CA ARG A 123 -3.02 -12.10 -22.41
C ARG A 123 -3.39 -11.26 -23.61
N GLU A 124 -4.53 -10.56 -23.55
CA GLU A 124 -4.69 -9.39 -24.39
C GLU A 124 -3.52 -8.46 -24.04
N THR A 125 -2.62 -8.20 -24.97
CA THR A 125 -1.60 -7.18 -24.84
C THR A 125 -2.31 -5.84 -24.79
N GLU A 126 -2.79 -5.47 -23.60
CA GLU A 126 -3.31 -4.14 -23.32
C GLU A 126 -2.09 -3.20 -23.34
N SER A 127 -1.71 -2.74 -24.53
CA SER A 127 -0.71 -1.70 -24.78
C SER A 127 -1.18 -0.30 -24.36
N GLY A 128 -2.17 -0.21 -23.47
CA GLY A 128 -2.75 1.03 -22.99
C GLY A 128 -2.75 0.99 -21.47
N GLY A 129 -2.15 2.01 -20.85
CA GLY A 129 -2.01 2.06 -19.40
C GLY A 129 -3.35 1.81 -18.70
N GLY A 130 -3.36 0.87 -17.76
CA GLY A 130 -4.58 0.38 -17.14
C GLY A 130 -5.31 1.48 -16.35
N VAL A 131 -6.66 1.44 -16.37
CA VAL A 131 -7.56 2.36 -15.62
C VAL A 131 -7.12 2.55 -14.15
N PHE A 132 -6.48 1.52 -13.56
CA PHE A 132 -6.09 1.44 -12.16
C PHE A 132 -4.57 1.40 -11.92
N GLU A 133 -3.77 2.07 -12.76
CA GLU A 133 -2.32 2.22 -12.54
C GLU A 133 -1.98 3.04 -11.28
N ASN A 134 -0.80 2.80 -10.70
CA ASN A 134 -0.25 3.58 -9.57
C ASN A 134 -1.12 3.66 -8.31
N ILE A 135 -1.88 2.61 -8.01
CA ILE A 135 -2.57 2.49 -6.72
C ILE A 135 -1.59 1.88 -5.73
N GLU A 136 -1.37 2.54 -4.59
CA GLU A 136 -0.65 1.97 -3.45
C GLU A 136 -1.25 0.59 -3.12
N GLN A 137 -0.49 -0.47 -3.43
CA GLN A 137 -0.90 -1.84 -3.18
C GLN A 137 -0.47 -2.22 -1.77
N ALA A 138 -1.44 -2.39 -0.88
CA ALA A 138 -1.23 -2.95 0.44
C ALA A 138 -1.77 -4.38 0.48
N VAL A 139 -0.94 -5.31 0.96
CA VAL A 139 -1.32 -6.70 1.21
C VAL A 139 -1.62 -6.85 2.70
N PHE A 140 -2.82 -7.35 3.01
CA PHE A 140 -3.20 -7.68 4.38
C PHE A 140 -3.14 -9.18 4.57
N ALA A 141 -2.57 -9.63 5.68
CA ALA A 141 -2.52 -11.04 6.05
C ALA A 141 -2.87 -11.21 7.53
N ALA A 142 -3.50 -12.35 7.84
CA ALA A 142 -3.91 -12.66 9.22
C ALA A 142 -2.73 -12.98 10.15
N SER A 143 -1.55 -13.31 9.61
CA SER A 143 -0.33 -13.53 10.39
C SER A 143 0.92 -13.07 9.64
N ARG A 144 1.99 -12.79 10.38
CA ARG A 144 3.29 -12.37 9.83
C ARG A 144 3.88 -13.43 8.89
N GLU A 145 3.70 -14.71 9.22
CA GLU A 145 4.17 -15.83 8.38
C GLU A 145 3.42 -15.93 7.06
N LYS A 146 2.09 -15.77 7.08
CA LYS A 146 1.29 -15.71 5.86
C LYS A 146 1.72 -14.54 4.99
N LEU A 147 1.98 -13.38 5.61
CA LEU A 147 2.49 -12.22 4.88
C LEU A 147 3.87 -12.50 4.26
N ARG A 148 4.80 -13.09 5.01
CA ARG A 148 6.14 -13.45 4.51
C ARG A 148 6.07 -14.37 3.29
N ARG A 149 5.24 -15.41 3.33
CA ARG A 149 5.06 -16.33 2.20
C ARG A 149 4.49 -15.61 0.97
N VAL A 150 3.49 -14.75 1.17
CA VAL A 150 2.90 -13.96 0.08
C VAL A 150 3.93 -12.99 -0.50
N MET A 151 4.67 -12.27 0.34
CA MET A 151 5.73 -11.35 -0.09
C MET A 151 6.83 -12.06 -0.88
N PHE A 152 7.24 -13.25 -0.45
CA PHE A 152 8.23 -14.06 -1.18
C PHE A 152 7.73 -14.45 -2.57
N ALA A 153 6.49 -14.94 -2.69
CA ALA A 153 5.89 -15.29 -3.97
C ALA A 153 5.75 -14.08 -4.91
N VAL A 154 5.34 -12.93 -4.38
CA VAL A 154 5.20 -11.69 -5.16
C VAL A 154 6.56 -11.18 -5.62
N ARG A 155 7.59 -11.21 -4.76
CA ARG A 155 8.96 -10.81 -5.12
C ARG A 155 9.51 -11.69 -6.26
N GLY A 156 9.26 -13.00 -6.22
CA GLY A 156 9.61 -13.92 -7.29
C GLY A 156 8.92 -13.56 -8.61
N ALA A 157 7.59 -13.44 -8.58
CA ALA A 157 6.82 -13.08 -9.78
C ALA A 157 7.20 -11.71 -10.36
N MET A 158 7.58 -10.73 -9.53
CA MET A 158 8.09 -9.45 -10.00
C MET A 158 9.43 -9.59 -10.72
N LYS A 159 10.35 -10.39 -10.17
CA LYS A 159 11.65 -10.66 -10.78
C LYS A 159 11.50 -11.36 -12.13
N ASP A 160 10.55 -12.28 -12.26
CA ASP A 160 10.26 -12.99 -13.52
C ASP A 160 9.77 -12.05 -14.64
N ILE A 161 9.27 -10.87 -14.28
CA ILE A 161 8.79 -9.82 -15.20
C ILE A 161 9.84 -8.67 -15.30
N GLY A 162 11.01 -8.81 -14.67
CA GLY A 162 12.09 -7.81 -14.71
C GLY A 162 11.87 -6.60 -13.80
N LEU A 163 11.03 -6.72 -12.77
CA LEU A 163 10.78 -5.67 -11.78
C LEU A 163 11.55 -5.94 -10.48
N GLU A 164 12.16 -4.89 -9.93
CA GLU A 164 12.88 -4.96 -8.65
C GLU A 164 12.00 -4.56 -7.45
N TRP A 165 12.19 -5.27 -6.34
CA TRP A 165 11.49 -5.01 -5.09
C TRP A 165 12.21 -3.92 -4.28
N ASN A 166 11.49 -2.86 -3.92
CA ASN A 166 12.04 -1.77 -3.11
C ASN A 166 11.62 -1.90 -1.64
N GLU A 167 12.55 -2.32 -0.78
CA GLU A 167 12.28 -2.54 0.65
C GLU A 167 11.93 -1.24 1.39
N ARG A 168 12.50 -0.10 0.99
CA ARG A 168 12.22 1.21 1.61
C ARG A 168 10.79 1.71 1.36
N LYS A 169 10.18 1.29 0.24
CA LYS A 169 8.82 1.69 -0.14
C LYS A 169 7.75 0.66 0.24
N CYS A 170 8.15 -0.50 0.74
CA CYS A 170 7.25 -1.59 1.10
C CYS A 170 7.37 -1.95 2.60
N PRO A 171 7.04 -1.02 3.52
CA PRO A 171 7.08 -1.30 4.95
C PRO A 171 6.00 -2.31 5.33
N VAL A 172 6.31 -3.18 6.28
CA VAL A 172 5.34 -4.06 6.94
C VAL A 172 4.83 -3.32 8.17
N ALA A 173 3.53 -3.40 8.45
CA ALA A 173 2.96 -2.83 9.66
C ALA A 173 2.03 -3.84 10.31
N GLN A 174 2.08 -3.94 11.64
CA GLN A 174 1.13 -4.72 12.41
C GLN A 174 0.02 -3.80 12.91
N VAL A 175 -1.23 -4.21 12.67
CA VAL A 175 -2.41 -3.45 13.09
C VAL A 175 -3.22 -4.32 14.06
N LYS A 176 -3.30 -3.90 15.33
CA LYS A 176 -4.19 -4.52 16.32
C LYS A 176 -5.26 -3.50 16.71
N ARG A 177 -6.53 -3.88 16.59
CA ARG A 177 -7.70 -3.04 16.96
C ARG A 177 -7.69 -1.62 16.34
N GLY A 178 -7.15 -1.46 15.14
CA GLY A 178 -7.10 -0.18 14.44
C GLY A 178 -5.90 0.72 14.79
N THR A 179 -5.08 0.33 15.77
CA THR A 179 -3.84 1.03 16.14
C THR A 179 -2.65 0.36 15.46
N LEU A 180 -1.76 1.18 14.89
CA LEU A 180 -0.47 0.75 14.36
C LEU A 180 0.45 0.47 15.55
N GLU A 181 0.91 -0.77 15.69
CA GLU A 181 1.96 -1.05 16.67
C GLU A 181 3.30 -0.60 16.09
N PRO A 182 4.16 0.07 16.88
CA PRO A 182 5.53 0.31 16.47
C PRO A 182 6.20 -1.04 16.16
N GLU A 183 7.07 -1.06 15.15
CA GLU A 183 7.83 -2.27 14.84
C GLU A 183 8.56 -2.73 16.12
N GLU A 184 8.16 -3.88 16.65
CA GLU A 184 8.95 -4.55 17.67
C GLU A 184 10.36 -4.75 17.08
N PRO A 185 11.42 -4.30 17.78
CA PRO A 185 12.76 -4.56 17.31
C PRO A 185 12.87 -6.07 17.13
N VAL A 186 13.30 -6.46 15.93
CA VAL A 186 13.73 -7.82 15.64
C VAL A 186 14.61 -8.24 16.81
N SER A 187 14.21 -9.29 17.52
CA SER A 187 15.06 -9.96 18.49
C SER A 187 16.27 -10.49 17.72
N VAL A 188 17.27 -9.63 17.57
CA VAL A 188 18.64 -10.03 17.35
C VAL A 188 18.98 -10.87 18.57
N GLY A 189 19.31 -12.14 18.31
CA GLY A 189 19.70 -13.07 19.35
C GLY A 189 20.81 -12.47 20.22
N ASP A 190 20.86 -12.95 21.45
CA ASP A 190 21.84 -12.61 22.47
C ASP A 190 23.24 -12.31 21.90
N SER A 191 23.55 -11.03 21.75
CA SER A 191 24.90 -10.53 21.69
C SER A 191 24.89 -9.17 22.38
N GLU A 192 25.25 -9.22 23.65
CA GLU A 192 25.73 -8.13 24.50
C GLU A 192 24.87 -6.86 24.44
N ARG A 193 23.96 -6.77 25.41
CA ARG A 193 23.59 -5.46 25.96
C ARG A 193 24.91 -4.77 26.32
N GLU A 194 25.30 -3.74 25.58
CA GLU A 194 26.14 -2.70 26.16
C GLU A 194 25.31 -2.09 27.30
N VAL A 195 25.43 -2.74 28.46
CA VAL A 195 25.06 -2.15 29.74
C VAL A 195 25.95 -0.93 29.84
N THR A 196 25.36 0.26 29.74
CA THR A 196 26.06 1.48 30.15
C THR A 196 26.49 1.27 31.59
N GLU A 197 27.80 1.09 31.79
CA GLU A 197 28.39 0.95 33.12
C GLU A 197 28.05 2.20 33.92
N SER A 198 27.56 2.02 35.14
CA SER A 198 27.38 3.11 36.08
C SER A 198 28.71 3.80 36.32
N LEU A 199 28.74 5.13 36.25
CA LEU A 199 29.92 5.93 36.57
C LEU A 199 30.44 5.61 37.97
N ASP A 200 31.73 5.34 38.07
CA ASP A 200 32.41 5.03 39.33
C ASP A 200 32.31 6.22 40.30
N GLU A 201 32.25 5.99 41.62
CA GLU A 201 31.92 7.02 42.63
C GLU A 201 32.88 8.23 42.65
N ARG A 202 34.02 8.14 41.97
CA ARG A 202 35.03 9.20 41.83
C ARG A 202 35.08 9.85 40.45
N SER A 203 34.15 9.49 39.56
CA SER A 203 34.11 9.95 38.18
C SER A 203 33.30 11.24 38.08
N HIS A 204 33.92 12.32 37.61
CA HIS A 204 33.22 13.56 37.30
C HIS A 204 32.78 13.57 35.84
N TYR A 205 31.49 13.75 35.58
CA TYR A 205 30.97 13.95 34.23
C TYR A 205 30.63 15.43 34.01
N LYS A 206 30.80 15.89 32.76
CA LYS A 206 30.51 17.28 32.35
C LYS A 206 29.19 17.31 31.60
N PHE A 207 28.19 17.97 32.17
CA PHE A 207 26.95 18.30 31.45
C PHE A 207 27.04 19.73 30.93
N LEU A 208 26.93 19.92 29.61
CA LEU A 208 27.01 21.23 28.94
C LEU A 208 28.27 22.05 29.29
N GLY A 209 29.40 21.36 29.54
CA GLY A 209 30.68 21.99 29.87
C GLY A 209 30.87 22.34 31.35
N ILE A 210 29.87 22.11 32.19
CA ILE A 210 29.92 22.33 33.64
C ILE A 210 30.21 20.99 34.33
N MET A 211 31.20 20.98 35.25
CA MET A 211 31.48 19.80 36.09
C MET A 211 30.39 19.68 37.15
N GLU A 212 29.66 18.56 37.15
CA GLU A 212 28.75 18.24 38.26
C GLU A 212 29.44 17.28 39.23
N SER A 213 29.44 17.62 40.52
CA SER A 213 29.71 16.67 41.60
C SER A 213 28.38 16.09 42.06
N THR A 214 28.22 14.78 41.95
CA THR A 214 27.04 14.04 42.40
C THR A 214 26.99 13.97 43.93
N LYS A 215 26.13 14.76 44.56
CA LYS A 215 25.26 14.33 45.66
C LYS A 215 23.97 15.17 45.64
N PRO A 216 22.79 14.59 45.40
CA PRO A 216 21.58 15.13 45.99
C PRO A 216 21.69 14.93 47.50
N ASP A 217 21.71 16.01 48.28
CA ASP A 217 21.66 15.93 49.73
C ASP A 217 20.28 15.39 50.14
N ASP A 218 20.23 14.14 50.61
CA ASP A 218 19.07 13.52 51.26
C ASP A 218 18.85 14.11 52.65
N ASN A 219 18.66 15.43 52.74
CA ASN A 219 18.25 16.12 53.96
C ASN A 219 17.29 17.27 53.67
N LEU A 220 16.05 16.92 53.30
CA LEU A 220 14.89 17.70 53.72
C LEU A 220 13.90 16.76 54.42
N ILE A 221 14.05 16.70 55.74
CA ILE A 221 12.99 16.31 56.67
C ILE A 221 12.04 17.51 56.79
N LEU A 222 10.75 17.25 56.53
CA LEU A 222 9.53 18.05 56.84
C LEU A 222 9.47 19.51 56.34
#